data_AF-A0A7V2MRV3-F1
#
_entry.id   AF-A0A7V2MRV3-F1
#
_cell.length_a   1.000
_cell.length_b   1.000
_cell.length_c   1.000
_cell.angle_alpha   90.00
_cell.angle_beta   90.00
_cell.angle_gamma   90.00
#
_symmetry.space_group_name_H-M   'P 1'
#
loop_
_entity.id
_entity.type
_entity.pdbx_description
1 polymer ?
#
loop_
_entity_poly.entity_id
_entity_poly.type
_entity_poly.pdbx_seq_one_letter_code
_entity_poly.pdbx_strand_id
1 'polypeptide(L)'
;MNSGRSLPSAITLTMIFEASALNRDEKIGGNIPSIKKLTRFGSKTYSYLSKVAMRHYLFETLNKLYGDDWKPAGCVESGSGDNKVVQFDITKQNILTHAELDAFGYMYTIGGQQGISRKGCVGITKAIALETWEGDMQFNANHDLARRPGTDPNPVNKEEHVSYYKVSFTIDVERLGGDEWWIEDYDYEDKNGKEGILRLFLTGKGEDIVLKNVIIEEENVYSIEGKGLKIEVYGTEVSVDKGLMEEKADKSGKKFITFKKDLIHIHKEEKSGETKEAKENKNNKKTKKDTFKIYEGDFEFNEEEEKYKFNVSNYEYDPTKKTLKLSRVLTCQINCLKKYSQNNQNNCEVYEVKDSKGATLGDIEVYKTPGKKKVIFRLNDYLKKKRLCQILNVLKNGLIYHSSGENWGITPHFIIAAALKLPIPIFHSFVELDYMDTSILENGYILPAPDQCIPAQNENRTNQGRKLIYAFRSEKFKSRGFVSNIEGYEKDFYTDWKEFLKAIGLSTDERTDNKGQNLST
;
A
#
# COMPACT_ATOMS: atom_id res chain seq x y z
N MET A 1 30.01 -2.01 -22.81
CA MET A 1 28.91 -2.99 -22.85
C MET A 1 28.72 -3.52 -21.43
N ASN A 2 27.83 -2.92 -20.64
CA ASN A 2 27.48 -3.42 -19.31
C ASN A 2 26.46 -4.54 -19.49
N SER A 3 26.89 -5.79 -19.39
CA SER A 3 25.99 -6.92 -19.15
C SER A 3 25.36 -6.73 -17.77
N GLY A 4 24.27 -5.96 -17.72
CA GLY A 4 23.52 -5.68 -16.51
C GLY A 4 22.98 -6.99 -15.94
N ARG A 5 23.53 -7.42 -14.80
CA ARG A 5 23.08 -8.62 -14.10
C ARG A 5 21.61 -8.48 -13.69
N SER A 6 20.85 -9.57 -13.79
CA SER A 6 19.47 -9.63 -13.28
C SER A 6 19.47 -9.53 -11.76
N LEU A 7 18.47 -8.84 -11.21
CA LEU A 7 18.23 -8.78 -9.77
C LEU A 7 17.84 -10.18 -9.25
N PRO A 8 18.13 -10.49 -7.97
CA PRO A 8 17.60 -11.70 -7.35
C PRO A 8 16.07 -11.64 -7.25
N SER A 9 15.42 -12.79 -7.12
CA SER A 9 13.96 -12.85 -6.96
C SER A 9 13.50 -12.23 -5.65
N ALA A 10 14.29 -12.38 -4.59
CA ALA A 10 14.04 -11.76 -3.31
C ALA A 10 15.32 -11.42 -2.54
N ILE A 11 15.19 -10.54 -1.55
CA ILE A 11 16.23 -10.23 -0.58
C ILE A 11 15.63 -10.38 0.81
N THR A 12 16.32 -11.07 1.71
CA THR A 12 15.96 -11.09 3.14
C THR A 12 17.03 -10.40 3.96
N LEU A 13 16.62 -9.76 5.05
CA LEU A 13 17.47 -9.12 6.03
C LEU A 13 16.91 -9.42 7.41
N THR A 14 17.71 -9.99 8.30
CA THR A 14 17.39 -10.15 9.72
C THR A 14 18.35 -9.29 10.51
N MET A 15 17.83 -8.49 11.43
CA MET A 15 18.64 -7.62 12.26
C MET A 15 18.29 -7.74 13.74
N ILE A 16 19.28 -7.50 14.58
CA ILE A 16 19.13 -7.35 16.03
C ILE A 16 19.50 -5.91 16.40
N PHE A 17 18.67 -5.26 17.20
CA PHE A 17 18.87 -3.90 17.70
C PHE A 17 18.43 -3.80 19.16
N GLU A 18 18.94 -2.83 19.89
CA GLU A 18 18.55 -2.54 21.29
C GLU A 18 17.55 -1.40 21.32
N ALA A 19 16.45 -1.56 22.06
CA ALA A 19 15.43 -0.53 22.15
C ALA A 19 14.54 -0.68 23.40
N SER A 20 13.78 0.37 23.74
CA SER A 20 12.64 0.26 24.66
C SER A 20 11.37 -0.21 23.92
N ALA A 21 10.43 -0.86 24.63
CA ALA A 21 9.12 -1.31 24.15
C ALA A 21 8.10 -0.15 23.97
N LEU A 22 8.36 0.78 23.06
CA LEU A 22 7.51 1.95 22.80
C LEU A 22 6.19 1.62 22.08
N ASN A 23 6.06 0.45 21.45
CA ASN A 23 4.79 0.01 20.85
C ASN A 23 3.84 -0.53 21.94
N ARG A 24 3.11 0.38 22.59
CA ARG A 24 2.16 0.09 23.66
C ARG A 24 0.87 -0.57 23.16
N ASP A 25 0.18 -1.23 24.08
CA ASP A 25 -1.17 -1.78 23.91
C ASP A 25 -2.23 -0.93 24.63
N GLU A 26 -3.48 -1.38 24.56
CA GLU A 26 -4.57 -0.81 25.34
C GLU A 26 -4.24 -0.75 26.83
N LYS A 27 -4.75 0.29 27.51
CA LYS A 27 -4.45 0.54 28.91
C LYS A 27 -5.07 -0.54 29.78
N ILE A 28 -4.27 -1.21 30.59
CA ILE A 28 -4.75 -2.15 31.60
C ILE A 28 -5.39 -1.36 32.74
N GLY A 29 -6.60 -1.75 33.15
CA GLY A 29 -7.34 -1.08 34.23
C GLY A 29 -7.62 0.40 33.94
N GLY A 30 -7.69 0.80 32.66
CA GLY A 30 -7.99 2.16 32.21
C GLY A 30 -6.82 3.15 32.24
N ASN A 31 -5.80 2.93 33.08
CA ASN A 31 -4.76 3.93 33.35
C ASN A 31 -3.32 3.46 33.19
N ILE A 32 -3.06 2.18 32.96
CA ILE A 32 -1.69 1.64 32.85
C ILE A 32 -1.37 1.34 31.37
N PRO A 33 -0.56 2.16 30.68
CA PRO A 33 -0.08 1.82 29.34
C PRO A 33 0.75 0.53 29.40
N SER A 34 0.24 -0.51 28.75
CA SER A 34 0.87 -1.82 28.73
C SER A 34 1.78 -1.97 27.50
N ILE A 35 2.78 -2.83 27.59
CA ILE A 35 3.60 -3.20 26.43
C ILE A 35 2.99 -4.43 25.74
N LYS A 36 3.20 -4.56 24.43
CA LYS A 36 2.76 -5.75 23.69
C LYS A 36 3.62 -6.96 24.05
N LYS A 37 2.96 -8.07 24.43
CA LYS A 37 3.59 -9.26 25.00
C LYS A 37 3.14 -10.54 24.30
N LEU A 38 4.01 -11.54 24.25
CA LEU A 38 3.70 -12.91 23.83
C LEU A 38 4.38 -13.91 24.76
N THR A 39 3.70 -15.02 25.02
CA THR A 39 4.28 -16.15 25.78
C THR A 39 4.97 -17.11 24.81
N ARG A 40 6.21 -17.48 25.13
CA ARG A 40 6.98 -18.48 24.37
C ARG A 40 7.55 -19.54 25.31
N PHE A 41 8.45 -20.37 24.79
CA PHE A 41 9.06 -21.54 25.45
C PHE A 41 9.30 -21.34 26.96
N GLY A 42 8.91 -22.34 27.75
CA GLY A 42 9.07 -22.30 29.21
C GLY A 42 8.12 -21.34 29.93
N SER A 43 6.97 -21.01 29.34
CA SER A 43 5.97 -20.08 29.89
C SER A 43 6.53 -18.68 30.17
N LYS A 44 7.59 -18.29 29.46
CA LYS A 44 8.22 -16.98 29.62
C LYS A 44 7.56 -15.94 28.73
N THR A 45 7.53 -14.71 29.23
CA THR A 45 6.91 -13.57 28.54
C THR A 45 7.97 -12.75 27.82
N TYR A 46 7.70 -12.42 26.56
CA TYR A 46 8.56 -11.59 25.72
C TYR A 46 7.76 -10.41 25.20
N SER A 47 8.34 -9.21 25.24
CA SER A 47 7.73 -8.07 24.55
C SER A 47 7.94 -8.17 23.05
N TYR A 48 7.10 -7.49 22.27
CA TYR A 48 7.31 -7.35 20.84
C TYR A 48 6.85 -6.00 20.31
N LEU A 49 7.49 -5.52 19.23
CA LEU A 49 6.98 -4.43 18.40
C LEU A 49 6.20 -5.05 17.24
N SER A 50 4.97 -4.58 17.04
CA SER A 50 4.08 -5.12 16.02
C SER A 50 4.63 -4.89 14.60
N LYS A 51 4.23 -5.76 13.66
CA LYS A 51 4.54 -5.57 12.24
C LYS A 51 4.05 -4.22 11.70
N VAL A 52 2.94 -3.71 12.23
CA VAL A 52 2.33 -2.44 11.81
C VAL A 52 3.17 -1.27 12.30
N ALA A 53 3.67 -1.32 13.54
CA ALA A 53 4.61 -0.33 14.06
C ALA A 53 5.92 -0.33 13.26
N MET A 54 6.52 -1.50 13.03
CA MET A 54 7.75 -1.60 12.22
C MET A 54 7.57 -1.09 10.79
N ARG A 55 6.41 -1.36 10.17
CA ARG A 55 6.04 -0.81 8.85
C ARG A 55 5.95 0.72 8.90
N HIS A 56 5.32 1.28 9.93
CA HIS A 56 5.23 2.73 10.12
C HIS A 56 6.62 3.35 10.28
N TYR A 57 7.48 2.83 11.16
CA TYR A 57 8.84 3.34 11.35
C TYR A 57 9.69 3.28 10.08
N LEU A 58 9.58 2.19 9.32
CA LEU A 58 10.24 2.07 8.02
C LEU A 58 9.73 3.14 7.04
N PHE A 59 8.42 3.31 6.92
CA PHE A 59 7.84 4.30 6.01
C PHE A 59 8.19 5.74 6.41
N GLU A 60 8.06 6.10 7.68
CA GLU A 60 8.43 7.43 8.21
C GLU A 60 9.90 7.75 7.92
N THR A 61 10.79 6.78 8.13
CA THR A 61 12.22 6.97 7.86
C THR A 61 12.48 7.16 6.36
N LEU A 62 11.81 6.38 5.50
CA LEU A 62 11.89 6.53 4.04
C LEU A 62 11.33 7.88 3.58
N ASN A 63 10.20 8.31 4.13
CA ASN A 63 9.60 9.61 3.80
C ASN A 63 10.51 10.77 4.21
N LYS A 64 11.11 10.74 5.41
CA LYS A 64 12.00 11.81 5.86
C LYS A 64 13.31 11.89 5.07
N LEU A 65 13.88 10.75 4.66
CA LEU A 65 15.14 10.74 3.91
C LEU A 65 14.95 10.91 2.40
N TYR A 66 13.83 10.45 1.85
CA TYR A 66 13.55 10.39 0.41
C TYR A 66 12.16 10.92 0.07
N GLY A 67 11.77 12.07 0.64
CA GLY A 67 10.41 12.61 0.57
C GLY A 67 9.84 12.79 -0.84
N ASP A 68 10.69 13.12 -1.81
CA ASP A 68 10.30 13.23 -3.22
C ASP A 68 9.86 11.88 -3.82
N ASP A 69 10.50 10.77 -3.43
CA ASP A 69 10.20 9.42 -3.93
C ASP A 69 9.17 8.70 -3.04
N TRP A 70 9.13 9.00 -1.74
CA TRP A 70 8.35 8.34 -0.69
C TRP A 70 7.30 9.24 -0.06
N LYS A 71 6.59 10.00 -0.89
CA LYS A 71 5.41 10.76 -0.45
C LYS A 71 4.31 9.82 0.10
N PRO A 72 3.59 10.23 1.16
CA PRO A 72 2.44 9.48 1.65
C PRO A 72 1.36 9.37 0.58
N ALA A 73 0.82 8.17 0.44
CA ALA A 73 -0.37 7.97 -0.37
C ALA A 73 -1.58 8.61 0.33
N GLY A 74 -2.44 9.23 -0.46
CA GLY A 74 -3.68 9.83 0.00
C GLY A 74 -4.65 8.74 0.42
N CYS A 75 -5.47 9.05 1.41
CA CYS A 75 -6.51 8.14 1.90
C CYS A 75 -7.89 8.75 1.70
N VAL A 76 -8.89 7.88 1.57
CA VAL A 76 -10.31 8.20 1.53
C VAL A 76 -11.05 7.33 2.53
N GLU A 77 -12.12 7.88 3.10
CA GLU A 77 -13.07 7.09 3.88
C GLU A 77 -13.99 6.32 2.93
N SER A 78 -14.34 5.10 3.30
CA SER A 78 -15.28 4.26 2.58
C SER A 78 -16.15 3.47 3.57
N GLY A 79 -17.42 3.28 3.23
CA GLY A 79 -18.43 2.67 4.11
C GLY A 79 -19.39 3.70 4.70
N SER A 80 -20.40 3.20 5.41
CA SER A 80 -21.42 4.01 6.11
C SER A 80 -21.37 3.73 7.62
N GLY A 81 -21.86 4.70 8.40
CA GLY A 81 -22.01 4.56 9.85
C GLY A 81 -20.73 4.13 10.58
N ASP A 82 -20.87 3.16 11.50
CA ASP A 82 -19.78 2.59 12.29
C ASP A 82 -18.82 1.69 11.48
N ASN A 83 -19.16 1.37 10.23
CA ASN A 83 -18.35 0.54 9.34
C ASN A 83 -17.41 1.36 8.43
N LYS A 84 -17.22 2.66 8.72
CA LYS A 84 -16.27 3.50 7.97
C LYS A 84 -14.85 3.00 8.14
N VAL A 85 -14.19 2.74 7.02
CA VAL A 85 -12.78 2.36 6.95
C VAL A 85 -12.00 3.41 6.17
N VAL A 86 -10.80 3.73 6.66
CA VAL A 86 -9.83 4.57 5.93
C VAL A 86 -8.99 3.67 5.04
N GLN A 87 -8.96 3.96 3.74
CA GLN A 87 -8.22 3.18 2.74
C GLN A 87 -7.48 4.09 1.75
N PHE A 88 -6.48 3.55 1.04
CA PHE A 88 -5.72 4.33 0.06
C PHE A 88 -6.56 4.74 -1.15
N ASP A 89 -6.39 5.97 -1.64
CA ASP A 89 -7.13 6.50 -2.79
C ASP A 89 -6.54 6.02 -4.12
N ILE A 90 -6.84 4.76 -4.50
CA ILE A 90 -6.37 4.19 -5.77
C ILE A 90 -7.10 4.78 -7.00
N THR A 91 -8.10 5.64 -6.81
CA THR A 91 -8.77 6.34 -7.92
C THR A 91 -7.89 7.45 -8.49
N LYS A 92 -6.92 7.92 -7.70
CA LYS A 92 -5.96 8.98 -8.10
C LYS A 92 -4.51 8.52 -8.04
N GLN A 93 -4.23 7.40 -7.37
CA GLN A 93 -2.88 6.99 -7.03
C GLN A 93 -2.63 5.52 -7.39
N ASN A 94 -1.38 5.21 -7.71
CA ASN A 94 -0.96 3.85 -8.10
C ASN A 94 0.53 3.65 -7.79
N ILE A 95 1.03 2.43 -8.03
CA ILE A 95 2.41 2.05 -7.70
C ILE A 95 3.50 2.82 -8.47
N LEU A 96 3.15 3.39 -9.63
CA LEU A 96 4.06 4.19 -10.45
C LEU A 96 4.27 5.57 -9.81
N THR A 97 3.19 6.13 -9.24
CA THR A 97 3.20 7.48 -8.66
C THR A 97 3.56 7.50 -7.17
N HIS A 98 3.32 6.43 -6.42
CA HIS A 98 3.54 6.37 -4.96
C HIS A 98 4.31 5.11 -4.54
N ALA A 99 5.48 5.30 -3.93
CA ALA A 99 6.33 4.20 -3.45
C ALA A 99 5.73 3.40 -2.29
N GLU A 100 4.95 4.07 -1.46
CA GLU A 100 4.26 3.44 -0.35
C GLU A 100 3.35 2.29 -0.82
N LEU A 101 2.56 2.54 -1.87
CA LEU A 101 1.62 1.56 -2.44
C LEU A 101 2.35 0.36 -3.06
N ASP A 102 3.51 0.60 -3.69
CA ASP A 102 4.30 -0.47 -4.28
C ASP A 102 4.96 -1.36 -3.21
N ALA A 103 5.61 -0.73 -2.23
CA ALA A 103 6.37 -1.44 -1.21
C ALA A 103 5.48 -2.15 -0.20
N PHE A 104 4.41 -1.51 0.28
CA PHE A 104 3.59 -2.02 1.37
C PHE A 104 2.26 -2.62 0.92
N GLY A 105 1.87 -2.43 -0.34
CA GLY A 105 0.60 -2.91 -0.87
C GLY A 105 -0.58 -2.13 -0.31
N TYR A 106 -1.77 -2.53 -0.73
CA TYR A 106 -3.02 -1.88 -0.35
C TYR A 106 -4.20 -2.83 -0.54
N MET A 107 -5.31 -2.47 0.08
CA MET A 107 -6.61 -3.07 -0.17
C MET A 107 -7.59 -1.91 -0.34
N TYR A 108 -8.35 -1.95 -1.44
CA TYR A 108 -9.40 -1.00 -1.73
C TYR A 108 -10.72 -1.74 -1.90
N THR A 109 -11.62 -1.56 -0.96
CA THR A 109 -12.94 -2.19 -0.98
C THR A 109 -13.88 -1.41 -1.88
N ILE A 110 -14.64 -2.15 -2.70
CA ILE A 110 -15.68 -1.61 -3.57
C ILE A 110 -17.01 -2.23 -3.12
N GLY A 111 -17.99 -1.39 -2.80
CA GLY A 111 -19.30 -1.83 -2.30
C GLY A 111 -19.96 -2.86 -3.22
N GLY A 112 -20.41 -3.97 -2.65
CA GLY A 112 -21.07 -5.05 -3.37
C GLY A 112 -20.23 -5.80 -4.43
N GLN A 113 -18.93 -5.52 -4.58
CA GLN A 113 -18.04 -6.12 -5.57
C GLN A 113 -16.71 -6.59 -4.96
N GLN A 114 -15.93 -7.35 -5.74
CA GLN A 114 -14.59 -7.73 -5.31
C GLN A 114 -13.67 -6.50 -5.32
N GLY A 115 -13.10 -6.17 -4.16
CA GLY A 115 -12.14 -5.08 -4.01
C GLY A 115 -10.84 -5.32 -4.79
N ILE A 116 -10.07 -4.25 -4.97
CA ILE A 116 -8.75 -4.29 -5.60
C ILE A 116 -7.71 -4.41 -4.49
N SER A 117 -6.89 -5.45 -4.52
CA SER A 117 -5.89 -5.70 -3.50
C SER A 117 -4.54 -6.01 -4.10
N ARG A 118 -3.50 -5.43 -3.50
CA ARG A 118 -2.09 -5.72 -3.79
C ARG A 118 -1.40 -6.19 -2.53
N LYS A 119 -0.79 -7.38 -2.58
CA LYS A 119 0.11 -7.83 -1.51
C LYS A 119 1.38 -6.98 -1.52
N GLY A 120 1.77 -6.46 -0.35
CA GLY A 120 3.02 -5.70 -0.20
C GLY A 120 4.26 -6.50 -0.62
N CYS A 121 5.22 -5.80 -1.23
CA CYS A 121 6.51 -6.37 -1.63
C CYS A 121 7.46 -6.51 -0.43
N VAL A 122 7.32 -5.67 0.59
CA VAL A 122 8.11 -5.71 1.83
C VAL A 122 7.33 -6.47 2.90
N GLY A 123 7.72 -7.72 3.15
CA GLY A 123 7.29 -8.51 4.30
C GLY A 123 8.11 -8.15 5.55
N ILE A 124 7.43 -8.07 6.71
CA ILE A 124 8.04 -7.70 7.99
C ILE A 124 7.51 -8.63 9.08
N THR A 125 8.39 -9.22 9.87
CA THR A 125 7.99 -9.97 11.08
C THR A 125 7.62 -9.03 12.22
N LYS A 126 7.08 -9.55 13.33
CA LYS A 126 7.15 -8.81 14.60
C LYS A 126 8.62 -8.64 14.98
N ALA A 127 8.97 -7.53 15.62
CA ALA A 127 10.26 -7.42 16.29
C ALA A 127 10.09 -8.04 17.69
N ILE A 128 10.68 -9.20 17.94
CA ILE A 128 10.47 -9.95 19.19
C ILE A 128 11.69 -9.76 20.08
N ALA A 129 11.47 -9.48 21.37
CA ALA A 129 12.54 -9.41 22.35
C ALA A 129 13.27 -10.76 22.47
N LEU A 130 14.58 -10.70 22.61
CA LEU A 130 15.44 -11.87 22.84
C LEU A 130 15.64 -12.13 24.34
N GLU A 131 15.28 -11.16 25.19
CA GLU A 131 15.27 -11.29 26.64
C GLU A 131 13.85 -11.29 27.18
N THR A 132 13.68 -11.87 28.36
CA THR A 132 12.38 -12.06 28.99
C THR A 132 11.96 -10.81 29.73
N TRP A 133 10.67 -10.48 29.65
CA TRP A 133 10.09 -9.40 30.45
C TRP A 133 9.67 -9.95 31.82
N GLU A 134 10.25 -9.39 32.87
CA GLU A 134 10.11 -9.88 34.26
C GLU A 134 9.13 -9.03 35.10
N GLY A 135 8.31 -8.20 34.45
CA GLY A 135 7.31 -7.38 35.14
C GLY A 135 7.76 -5.95 35.46
N ASP A 136 8.78 -5.44 34.77
CA ASP A 136 9.29 -4.09 34.99
C ASP A 136 8.21 -3.01 34.81
N MET A 137 8.13 -2.11 35.78
CA MET A 137 7.14 -1.05 35.87
C MET A 137 7.82 0.27 36.22
N GLN A 138 7.43 1.35 35.55
CA GLN A 138 7.80 2.71 35.88
C GLN A 138 6.62 3.42 36.57
N PHE A 139 6.92 4.07 37.70
CA PHE A 139 6.01 4.93 38.45
C PHE A 139 6.42 6.39 38.26
N ASN A 140 5.50 7.22 37.76
CA ASN A 140 5.74 8.65 37.52
C ASN A 140 4.70 9.50 38.25
N ALA A 141 5.14 10.55 38.93
CA ALA A 141 4.27 11.59 39.48
C ALA A 141 4.92 12.96 39.24
N ASN A 142 4.20 13.88 38.60
CA ASN A 142 4.74 15.20 38.29
C ASN A 142 4.40 16.21 39.40
N HIS A 143 5.13 16.11 40.50
CA HIS A 143 4.94 16.99 41.68
C HIS A 143 5.13 18.47 41.35
N ASP A 144 6.09 18.80 40.48
CA ASP A 144 6.35 20.19 40.10
C ASP A 144 5.16 20.78 39.31
N LEU A 145 4.64 20.05 38.32
CA LEU A 145 3.45 20.50 37.59
C LEU A 145 2.21 20.60 38.47
N ALA A 146 2.01 19.66 39.40
CA ALA A 146 0.85 19.64 40.29
C ALA A 146 0.87 20.78 41.32
N ARG A 147 2.07 21.16 41.79
CA ARG A 147 2.25 22.29 42.71
C ARG A 147 1.85 23.64 42.10
N ARG A 148 2.02 23.83 40.78
CA ARG A 148 1.73 25.10 40.09
C ARG A 148 0.27 25.57 40.24
N PRO A 149 -0.75 24.70 40.04
CA PRO A 149 -2.15 25.01 40.36
C PRO A 149 -2.55 24.71 41.81
N GLY A 150 -1.62 24.25 42.67
CA GLY A 150 -1.92 23.88 44.06
C GLY A 150 -2.71 22.59 44.21
N THR A 151 -2.52 21.63 43.29
CA THR A 151 -3.21 20.33 43.29
C THR A 151 -2.26 19.19 43.66
N ASP A 152 -2.82 18.03 44.01
CA ASP A 152 -2.05 16.81 44.21
C ASP A 152 -1.62 16.19 42.86
N PRO A 153 -0.40 15.62 42.79
CA PRO A 153 0.05 14.92 41.60
C PRO A 153 -0.75 13.65 41.41
N ASN A 154 -1.20 13.40 40.17
CA ASN A 154 -1.82 12.13 39.80
C ASN A 154 -0.73 11.15 39.34
N PRO A 155 -0.44 10.06 40.09
CA PRO A 155 0.58 9.12 39.69
C PRO A 155 0.14 8.27 38.50
N VAL A 156 1.08 8.01 37.59
CA VAL A 156 0.87 7.17 36.42
C VAL A 156 1.87 6.04 36.42
N ASN A 157 1.37 4.82 36.23
CA ASN A 157 2.17 3.62 36.07
C ASN A 157 2.24 3.25 34.60
N LYS A 158 3.40 2.82 34.11
CA LYS A 158 3.56 2.20 32.79
C LYS A 158 4.50 1.01 32.86
N GLU A 159 4.19 -0.06 32.12
CA GLU A 159 5.11 -1.20 31.99
C GLU A 159 6.36 -0.77 31.22
N GLU A 160 7.54 -1.29 31.51
CA GLU A 160 8.75 -0.96 30.75
C GLU A 160 9.46 -2.23 30.31
N HIS A 161 10.20 -2.15 29.20
CA HIS A 161 11.14 -3.20 28.84
C HIS A 161 12.18 -2.66 27.85
N VAL A 162 13.45 -2.72 28.22
CA VAL A 162 14.57 -2.49 27.31
C VAL A 162 15.20 -3.84 27.01
N SER A 163 15.33 -4.18 25.73
CA SER A 163 15.88 -5.48 25.31
C SER A 163 16.49 -5.40 23.92
N TYR A 164 17.23 -6.45 23.54
CA TYR A 164 17.54 -6.76 22.16
C TYR A 164 16.34 -7.33 21.42
N TYR A 165 15.92 -6.69 20.33
CA TYR A 165 14.83 -7.14 19.47
C TYR A 165 15.36 -7.72 18.17
N LYS A 166 14.79 -8.85 17.75
CA LYS A 166 15.02 -9.49 16.46
C LYS A 166 13.86 -9.23 15.51
N VAL A 167 14.15 -8.72 14.32
CA VAL A 167 13.17 -8.52 13.25
C VAL A 167 13.74 -8.95 11.90
N SER A 168 12.88 -9.49 11.04
CA SER A 168 13.23 -9.87 9.68
C SER A 168 12.37 -9.11 8.67
N PHE A 169 13.05 -8.60 7.65
CA PHE A 169 12.49 -8.00 6.46
C PHE A 169 12.73 -8.93 5.27
N THR A 170 11.76 -8.96 4.37
CA THR A 170 11.82 -9.74 3.15
C THR A 170 11.27 -8.90 2.02
N ILE A 171 12.05 -8.66 0.99
CA ILE A 171 11.67 -7.87 -0.17
C ILE A 171 11.48 -8.82 -1.35
N ASP A 172 10.25 -8.91 -1.84
CA ASP A 172 9.88 -9.58 -3.09
C ASP A 172 10.25 -8.66 -4.27
N VAL A 173 11.43 -8.89 -4.82
CA VAL A 173 12.03 -8.03 -5.86
C VAL A 173 11.35 -8.26 -7.20
N GLU A 174 10.81 -9.45 -7.45
CA GLU A 174 10.01 -9.73 -8.65
C GLU A 174 8.72 -8.92 -8.66
N ARG A 175 7.98 -8.86 -7.55
CA ARG A 175 6.74 -8.08 -7.44
C ARG A 175 6.98 -6.57 -7.38
N LEU A 176 8.10 -6.13 -6.82
CA LEU A 176 8.41 -4.70 -6.69
C LEU A 176 8.39 -4.02 -8.08
N GLY A 177 7.64 -2.93 -8.19
CA GLY A 177 7.48 -2.17 -9.43
C GLY A 177 6.51 -2.78 -10.45
N GLY A 178 5.77 -3.85 -10.12
CA GLY A 178 4.75 -4.42 -11.01
C GLY A 178 3.42 -4.63 -10.32
N ASP A 179 2.29 -4.18 -10.90
CA ASP A 179 0.94 -4.34 -10.35
C ASP A 179 -0.08 -4.82 -11.39
N GLU A 180 -1.14 -5.47 -10.95
CA GLU A 180 -2.14 -6.08 -11.84
C GLU A 180 -3.57 -5.82 -11.38
N TRP A 181 -4.38 -5.18 -12.23
CA TRP A 181 -5.79 -4.91 -11.98
C TRP A 181 -6.70 -5.62 -12.99
N TRP A 182 -7.88 -6.00 -12.51
CA TRP A 182 -8.98 -6.50 -13.33
C TRP A 182 -10.12 -5.49 -13.31
N ILE A 183 -10.30 -4.76 -14.40
CA ILE A 183 -11.23 -3.63 -14.52
C ILE A 183 -12.40 -3.99 -15.44
N GLU A 184 -13.51 -3.26 -15.37
CA GLU A 184 -14.69 -3.52 -16.22
C GLU A 184 -14.46 -3.04 -17.65
N ASP A 185 -13.91 -1.83 -17.81
CA ASP A 185 -13.65 -1.24 -19.13
C ASP A 185 -12.60 -0.12 -19.03
N TYR A 186 -12.21 0.49 -20.15
CA TYR A 186 -11.36 1.69 -20.16
C TYR A 186 -11.73 2.65 -21.30
N ASP A 187 -11.36 3.92 -21.17
CA ASP A 187 -11.32 4.89 -22.26
C ASP A 187 -10.02 5.69 -22.24
N TYR A 188 -9.66 6.25 -23.39
CA TYR A 188 -8.51 7.13 -23.50
C TYR A 188 -8.88 8.38 -24.30
N GLU A 189 -8.76 9.54 -23.65
CA GLU A 189 -8.95 10.84 -24.26
C GLU A 189 -7.60 11.32 -24.83
N ASP A 190 -7.45 11.22 -26.15
CA ASP A 190 -6.24 11.66 -26.85
C ASP A 190 -6.18 13.19 -26.96
N LYS A 191 -4.98 13.75 -26.79
CA LYS A 191 -4.70 15.19 -26.92
C LYS A 191 -3.60 15.44 -27.97
N ASN A 192 -3.80 14.91 -29.17
CA ASN A 192 -3.00 15.19 -30.37
C ASN A 192 -1.48 15.21 -30.11
N GLY A 193 -0.94 14.11 -29.57
CA GLY A 193 0.50 13.95 -29.31
C GLY A 193 1.01 14.54 -27.98
N LYS A 194 0.11 15.07 -27.15
CA LYS A 194 0.38 15.42 -25.74
C LYS A 194 -0.25 14.39 -24.80
N GLU A 195 0.05 14.49 -23.50
CA GLU A 195 -0.52 13.63 -22.47
C GLU A 195 -2.06 13.70 -22.51
N GLY A 196 -2.66 12.54 -22.79
CA GLY A 196 -4.08 12.31 -22.70
C GLY A 196 -4.48 11.78 -21.32
N ILE A 197 -5.77 11.48 -21.15
CA ILE A 197 -6.30 10.92 -19.92
C ILE A 197 -6.77 9.49 -20.20
N LEU A 198 -6.11 8.51 -19.57
CA LEU A 198 -6.56 7.13 -19.51
C LEU A 198 -7.51 6.99 -18.31
N ARG A 199 -8.76 6.60 -18.57
CA ARG A 199 -9.75 6.30 -17.53
C ARG A 199 -9.94 4.79 -17.45
N LEU A 200 -9.63 4.21 -16.30
CA LEU A 200 -9.86 2.80 -15.99
C LEU A 200 -11.15 2.68 -15.18
N PHE A 201 -12.16 1.98 -15.70
CA PHE A 201 -13.45 1.79 -15.01
C PHE A 201 -13.37 0.59 -14.06
N LEU A 202 -13.31 0.87 -12.76
CA LEU A 202 -13.21 -0.16 -11.71
C LEU A 202 -14.57 -0.80 -11.43
N THR A 203 -15.67 -0.05 -11.62
CA THR A 203 -17.05 -0.56 -11.61
C THR A 203 -17.70 -0.42 -12.98
N GLY A 204 -18.83 -1.09 -13.19
CA GLY A 204 -19.50 -1.14 -14.49
C GLY A 204 -20.03 0.22 -14.94
N LYS A 205 -19.93 0.50 -16.23
CA LYS A 205 -20.63 1.64 -16.86
C LYS A 205 -22.15 1.50 -16.61
N GLY A 206 -22.81 2.57 -16.17
CA GLY A 206 -24.26 2.59 -15.92
C GLY A 206 -24.69 2.59 -14.45
N GLU A 207 -23.76 2.75 -13.50
CA GLU A 207 -24.09 3.11 -12.11
C GLU A 207 -24.23 4.64 -11.91
N ASP A 208 -24.53 5.34 -12.99
CA ASP A 208 -24.91 6.75 -12.97
C ASP A 208 -26.43 6.86 -12.91
N ILE A 209 -26.92 7.82 -12.16
CA ILE A 209 -28.31 8.25 -12.21
C ILE A 209 -28.37 9.76 -12.38
N VAL A 210 -29.23 10.21 -13.27
CA VAL A 210 -29.54 11.63 -13.45
C VAL A 210 -30.96 11.85 -12.98
N LEU A 211 -31.10 12.61 -11.90
CA LEU A 211 -32.38 13.02 -11.35
C LEU A 211 -32.81 14.33 -12.02
N LYS A 212 -34.07 14.43 -12.44
CA LYS A 212 -34.65 15.63 -13.06
C LYS A 212 -35.43 16.47 -12.05
N ASN A 213 -35.67 17.73 -12.39
CA ASN A 213 -36.44 18.69 -11.60
C ASN A 213 -35.83 18.88 -10.19
N VAL A 214 -34.50 18.90 -10.12
CA VAL A 214 -33.77 19.08 -8.88
C VAL A 214 -33.50 20.56 -8.70
N ILE A 215 -33.79 21.09 -7.51
CA ILE A 215 -33.48 22.47 -7.12
C ILE A 215 -32.50 22.48 -5.95
N ILE A 216 -31.72 23.55 -5.83
CA ILE A 216 -30.81 23.78 -4.70
C ILE A 216 -31.62 24.50 -3.61
N GLU A 217 -31.67 23.90 -2.42
CA GLU A 217 -32.22 24.54 -1.22
C GLU A 217 -31.09 25.30 -0.49
N GLU A 218 -29.98 24.60 -0.25
CA GLU A 218 -28.77 25.10 0.42
C GLU A 218 -27.53 24.46 -0.21
N GLU A 219 -26.33 24.88 0.22
CA GLU A 219 -25.08 24.30 -0.27
C GLU A 219 -25.04 22.79 -0.01
N ASN A 220 -24.99 22.00 -1.09
CA ASN A 220 -25.07 20.53 -1.12
C ASN A 220 -26.39 19.91 -0.61
N VAL A 221 -27.45 20.70 -0.47
CA VAL A 221 -28.80 20.20 -0.15
C VAL A 221 -29.72 20.48 -1.33
N TYR A 222 -30.24 19.39 -1.90
CA TYR A 222 -31.09 19.41 -3.07
C TYR A 222 -32.50 18.93 -2.73
N SER A 223 -33.50 19.37 -3.48
CA SER A 223 -34.87 18.84 -3.38
C SER A 223 -35.46 18.58 -4.76
N ILE A 224 -36.45 17.68 -4.83
CA ILE A 224 -37.24 17.49 -6.05
C ILE A 224 -38.39 18.50 -6.06
N GLU A 225 -38.45 19.33 -7.10
CA GLU A 225 -39.46 20.37 -7.30
C GLU A 225 -40.88 19.78 -7.16
N GLY A 226 -41.66 20.34 -6.23
CA GLY A 226 -43.05 19.92 -5.97
C GLY A 226 -43.23 18.68 -5.07
N LYS A 227 -42.15 18.05 -4.57
CA LYS A 227 -42.25 16.93 -3.61
C LYS A 227 -41.83 17.27 -2.19
N GLY A 228 -40.99 18.29 -1.98
CA GLY A 228 -40.48 18.68 -0.66
C GLY A 228 -39.54 17.65 -0.01
N LEU A 229 -39.13 16.62 -0.75
CA LEU A 229 -38.21 15.57 -0.31
C LEU A 229 -36.77 15.94 -0.69
N LYS A 230 -35.83 15.68 0.21
CA LYS A 230 -34.44 16.15 0.16
C LYS A 230 -33.44 15.06 -0.23
N ILE A 231 -32.36 15.52 -0.83
CA ILE A 231 -31.13 14.80 -1.15
C ILE A 231 -29.99 15.65 -0.62
N GLU A 232 -29.30 15.18 0.40
CA GLU A 232 -28.17 15.85 1.04
C GLU A 232 -26.88 15.14 0.63
N VAL A 233 -25.88 15.88 0.17
CA VAL A 233 -24.60 15.32 -0.27
C VAL A 233 -23.46 15.92 0.56
N TYR A 234 -22.78 15.12 1.36
CA TYR A 234 -21.64 15.56 2.15
C TYR A 234 -20.40 14.75 1.76
N GLY A 235 -19.57 15.35 0.90
CA GLY A 235 -18.41 14.67 0.32
C GLY A 235 -18.85 13.57 -0.66
N THR A 236 -18.67 12.31 -0.26
CA THR A 236 -19.12 11.13 -1.03
C THR A 236 -20.37 10.47 -0.45
N GLU A 237 -20.79 10.89 0.74
CA GLU A 237 -21.98 10.37 1.41
C GLU A 237 -23.22 11.11 0.92
N VAL A 238 -24.25 10.35 0.54
CA VAL A 238 -25.55 10.86 0.10
C VAL A 238 -26.60 10.36 1.08
N SER A 239 -27.38 11.29 1.61
CA SER A 239 -28.56 11.02 2.44
C SER A 239 -29.81 11.40 1.66
N VAL A 240 -30.75 10.48 1.53
CA VAL A 240 -31.93 10.60 0.66
C VAL A 240 -33.18 10.23 1.45
N ASP A 241 -34.21 11.08 1.41
CA ASP A 241 -35.49 10.75 2.00
C ASP A 241 -36.07 9.46 1.39
N LYS A 242 -36.58 8.56 2.25
CA LYS A 242 -37.20 7.28 1.87
C LYS A 242 -38.26 7.44 0.78
N GLY A 243 -38.97 8.57 0.76
CA GLY A 243 -39.96 8.91 -0.25
C GLY A 243 -39.43 8.96 -1.69
N LEU A 244 -38.12 9.11 -1.90
CA LEU A 244 -37.48 9.15 -3.22
C LEU A 244 -36.95 7.78 -3.70
N MET A 245 -36.86 6.80 -2.79
CA MET A 245 -36.26 5.50 -3.02
C MET A 245 -37.30 4.36 -3.06
N GLU A 246 -36.93 3.24 -3.64
CA GLU A 246 -37.68 1.98 -3.64
C GLU A 246 -36.74 0.80 -3.34
N GLU A 247 -37.13 -0.05 -2.38
CA GLU A 247 -36.44 -1.31 -2.06
C GLU A 247 -36.94 -2.44 -2.96
N LYS A 248 -36.03 -3.24 -3.51
CA LYS A 248 -36.30 -4.34 -4.43
C LYS A 248 -35.37 -5.51 -4.15
N ALA A 249 -35.74 -6.69 -4.65
CA ALA A 249 -34.88 -7.87 -4.66
C ALA A 249 -34.45 -8.22 -6.08
N ASP A 250 -33.21 -8.66 -6.25
CA ASP A 250 -32.71 -9.16 -7.53
C ASP A 250 -33.09 -10.62 -7.79
N LYS A 251 -32.69 -11.18 -8.94
CA LYS A 251 -32.98 -12.57 -9.31
C LYS A 251 -32.33 -13.60 -8.38
N SER A 252 -31.32 -13.21 -7.61
CA SER A 252 -30.63 -14.05 -6.63
C SER A 252 -31.20 -13.90 -5.21
N GLY A 253 -32.22 -13.07 -5.03
CA GLY A 253 -32.84 -12.80 -3.73
C GLY A 253 -32.12 -11.72 -2.90
N LYS A 254 -31.05 -11.09 -3.42
CA LYS A 254 -30.32 -10.06 -2.71
C LYS A 254 -31.09 -8.73 -2.78
N LYS A 255 -31.27 -8.07 -1.63
CA LYS A 255 -31.98 -6.79 -1.52
C LYS A 255 -31.12 -5.62 -2.00
N PHE A 256 -31.78 -4.63 -2.61
CA PHE A 256 -31.16 -3.38 -3.04
C PHE A 256 -32.16 -2.22 -3.04
N ILE A 257 -31.67 -0.99 -2.87
CA ILE A 257 -32.43 0.25 -3.05
C ILE A 257 -32.08 0.90 -4.40
N THR A 258 -33.03 1.64 -4.97
CA THR A 258 -32.84 2.47 -6.18
C THR A 258 -33.80 3.66 -6.16
N PHE A 259 -33.55 4.71 -6.92
CA PHE A 259 -34.48 5.84 -7.02
C PHE A 259 -35.73 5.45 -7.80
N LYS A 260 -36.87 6.02 -7.42
CA LYS A 260 -38.14 5.81 -8.12
C LYS A 260 -38.06 6.29 -9.57
N LYS A 261 -38.61 5.48 -10.49
CA LYS A 261 -38.47 5.69 -11.95
C LYS A 261 -38.97 7.05 -12.46
N ASP A 262 -39.96 7.64 -11.81
CA ASP A 262 -40.54 8.93 -12.19
C ASP A 262 -39.57 10.11 -11.99
N LEU A 263 -38.55 9.93 -11.16
CA LEU A 263 -37.51 10.91 -10.84
C LEU A 263 -36.33 10.89 -11.84
N ILE A 264 -36.21 9.84 -12.64
CA ILE A 264 -35.03 9.59 -13.49
C ILE A 264 -35.18 10.33 -14.82
N HIS A 265 -34.15 11.09 -15.20
CA HIS A 265 -34.03 11.67 -16.54
C HIS A 265 -33.66 10.56 -17.54
N ILE A 266 -34.52 10.31 -18.53
CA ILE A 266 -34.24 9.35 -19.62
C ILE A 266 -33.67 10.13 -20.79
N HIS A 267 -32.38 9.96 -21.11
CA HIS A 267 -31.84 10.44 -22.39
C HIS A 267 -32.47 9.63 -23.53
N LYS A 268 -33.36 10.26 -24.31
CA LYS A 268 -33.56 9.86 -25.70
C LYS A 268 -32.45 10.55 -26.48
N GLU A 269 -31.50 9.79 -27.02
CA GLU A 269 -30.62 10.33 -28.06
C GLU A 269 -31.48 10.76 -29.25
N GLU A 270 -31.65 12.06 -29.44
CA GLU A 270 -32.12 12.60 -30.70
C GLU A 270 -30.99 12.44 -31.71
N LYS A 271 -31.05 11.37 -32.51
CA LYS A 271 -30.32 11.33 -33.78
C LYS A 271 -30.95 12.36 -34.71
N SER A 272 -30.41 13.57 -34.70
CA SER A 272 -30.67 14.55 -35.74
C SER A 272 -29.97 14.09 -37.03
N GLY A 273 -30.74 13.50 -37.95
CA GLY A 273 -30.34 13.30 -39.34
C GLY A 273 -30.47 11.87 -39.88
N GLU A 274 -31.68 11.33 -40.00
CA GLU A 274 -31.97 10.22 -40.93
C GLU A 274 -33.25 10.53 -41.72
N THR A 275 -33.12 10.59 -43.04
CA THR A 275 -34.18 10.76 -44.05
C THR A 275 -35.18 9.59 -44.01
N LYS A 276 -36.40 9.83 -44.49
CA LYS A 276 -37.60 8.98 -44.38
C LYS A 276 -37.55 7.57 -45.01
N GLU A 277 -36.40 7.05 -45.44
CA GLU A 277 -36.30 5.75 -46.15
C GLU A 277 -35.74 4.58 -45.32
N ALA A 278 -35.52 4.73 -44.00
CA ALA A 278 -35.06 3.63 -43.14
C ALA A 278 -36.10 3.15 -42.11
N LYS A 279 -37.39 3.12 -42.49
CA LYS A 279 -38.48 2.72 -41.57
C LYS A 279 -38.83 1.23 -41.52
N GLU A 280 -38.16 0.37 -42.27
CA GLU A 280 -38.41 -1.08 -42.21
C GLU A 280 -37.09 -1.83 -42.04
N ASN A 281 -36.62 -1.96 -40.78
CA ASN A 281 -35.80 -3.08 -40.25
C ASN A 281 -35.08 -2.74 -38.93
N LYS A 282 -35.80 -2.31 -37.89
CA LYS A 282 -35.26 -2.25 -36.51
C LYS A 282 -36.29 -2.72 -35.48
N ASN A 283 -36.72 -3.97 -35.61
CA ASN A 283 -37.19 -4.74 -34.45
C ASN A 283 -36.02 -5.56 -33.91
N ASN A 284 -35.75 -5.46 -32.60
CA ASN A 284 -34.69 -6.13 -31.82
C ASN A 284 -33.30 -5.47 -31.78
N LYS A 285 -33.20 -4.35 -31.06
CA LYS A 285 -32.07 -4.13 -30.14
C LYS A 285 -32.58 -3.40 -28.90
N LYS A 286 -32.93 -4.17 -27.86
CA LYS A 286 -33.18 -3.65 -26.50
C LYS A 286 -31.87 -3.02 -26.00
N THR A 287 -31.81 -1.70 -25.95
CA THR A 287 -30.80 -0.97 -25.18
C THR A 287 -30.88 -1.44 -23.73
N LYS A 288 -29.79 -2.00 -23.22
CA LYS A 288 -29.67 -2.52 -21.86
C LYS A 288 -29.83 -1.32 -20.92
N LYS A 289 -30.84 -1.36 -20.06
CA LYS A 289 -31.25 -0.24 -19.20
C LYS A 289 -30.29 -0.17 -18.01
N ASP A 290 -29.50 0.89 -17.93
CA ASP A 290 -28.60 1.16 -16.79
C ASP A 290 -29.43 1.29 -15.51
N THR A 291 -29.05 0.57 -14.46
CA THR A 291 -29.78 0.56 -13.18
C THR A 291 -28.83 0.89 -12.04
N PHE A 292 -28.97 2.10 -11.51
CA PHE A 292 -28.38 2.56 -10.25
C PHE A 292 -28.96 1.75 -9.09
N LYS A 293 -28.25 0.70 -8.65
CA LYS A 293 -28.68 -0.18 -7.55
C LYS A 293 -27.68 -0.11 -6.41
N ILE A 294 -28.17 -0.04 -5.18
CA ILE A 294 -27.34 -0.05 -3.97
C ILE A 294 -27.76 -1.26 -3.14
N TYR A 295 -26.91 -2.27 -3.03
CA TYR A 295 -27.25 -3.54 -2.39
C TYR A 295 -27.15 -3.44 -0.87
N GLU A 296 -27.84 -4.34 -0.17
CA GLU A 296 -27.73 -4.51 1.27
C GLU A 296 -26.26 -4.66 1.71
N GLY A 297 -25.85 -3.86 2.70
CA GLY A 297 -24.46 -3.68 3.15
C GLY A 297 -23.77 -2.41 2.62
N ASP A 298 -24.27 -1.80 1.55
CA ASP A 298 -23.74 -0.54 0.98
C ASP A 298 -24.62 0.70 1.31
N PHE A 299 -25.72 0.49 2.05
CA PHE A 299 -26.60 1.55 2.51
C PHE A 299 -27.05 1.30 3.95
N GLU A 300 -27.39 2.38 4.63
CA GLU A 300 -28.02 2.40 5.95
C GLU A 300 -29.38 3.08 5.87
N PHE A 301 -30.31 2.64 6.71
CA PHE A 301 -31.61 3.27 6.87
C PHE A 301 -31.73 3.84 8.28
N ASN A 302 -31.92 5.16 8.38
CA ASN A 302 -32.24 5.81 9.64
C ASN A 302 -33.76 5.80 9.82
N GLU A 303 -34.25 5.01 10.79
CA GLU A 303 -35.68 4.88 11.07
C GLU A 303 -36.28 6.18 11.62
N GLU A 304 -35.53 6.94 12.43
CA GLU A 304 -36.03 8.18 13.06
C GLU A 304 -36.18 9.31 12.03
N GLU A 305 -35.24 9.42 11.09
CA GLU A 305 -35.25 10.46 10.05
C GLU A 305 -35.96 10.02 8.77
N GLU A 306 -36.36 8.75 8.66
CA GLU A 306 -36.85 8.11 7.43
C GLU A 306 -35.95 8.37 6.20
N LYS A 307 -34.62 8.26 6.38
CA LYS A 307 -33.61 8.52 5.34
C LYS A 307 -32.74 7.31 5.06
N TYR A 308 -32.42 7.11 3.78
CA TYR A 308 -31.37 6.19 3.34
C TYR A 308 -30.04 6.93 3.20
N LYS A 309 -28.96 6.35 3.70
CA LYS A 309 -27.59 6.85 3.55
C LYS A 309 -26.75 5.86 2.73
N PHE A 310 -26.00 6.34 1.75
CA PHE A 310 -25.11 5.53 0.91
C PHE A 310 -24.00 6.38 0.29
N ASN A 311 -22.97 5.74 -0.27
CA ASN A 311 -21.85 6.44 -0.91
C ASN A 311 -21.94 6.47 -2.45
N VAL A 312 -21.50 7.59 -3.02
CA VAL A 312 -21.31 7.83 -4.46
C VAL A 312 -19.85 8.19 -4.74
N SER A 313 -19.35 7.88 -5.93
CA SER A 313 -17.99 8.26 -6.37
C SER A 313 -17.90 9.72 -6.78
N ASN A 314 -18.97 10.26 -7.38
CA ASN A 314 -19.03 11.66 -7.78
C ASN A 314 -20.50 12.13 -7.85
N TYR A 315 -20.71 13.43 -7.74
CA TYR A 315 -21.97 14.08 -8.04
C TYR A 315 -21.75 15.36 -8.84
N GLU A 316 -22.70 15.70 -9.70
CA GLU A 316 -22.65 16.91 -10.51
C GLU A 316 -24.07 17.48 -10.65
N TYR A 317 -24.25 18.75 -10.28
CA TYR A 317 -25.50 19.47 -10.49
C TYR A 317 -25.38 20.39 -11.70
N ASP A 318 -26.29 20.25 -12.67
CA ASP A 318 -26.43 21.15 -13.82
C ASP A 318 -27.58 22.13 -13.53
N PRO A 319 -27.28 23.42 -13.24
CA PRO A 319 -28.31 24.43 -12.95
C PRO A 319 -29.20 24.76 -14.15
N THR A 320 -28.69 24.59 -15.37
CA THR A 320 -29.41 24.93 -16.60
C THR A 320 -30.48 23.89 -16.89
N LYS A 321 -30.15 22.62 -16.68
CA LYS A 321 -31.09 21.50 -16.89
C LYS A 321 -31.91 21.16 -15.64
N LYS A 322 -31.58 21.76 -14.47
CA LYS A 322 -32.12 21.38 -13.16
C LYS A 322 -31.99 19.86 -12.91
N THR A 323 -30.79 19.34 -13.15
CA THR A 323 -30.51 17.90 -13.00
C THR A 323 -29.36 17.65 -12.04
N LEU A 324 -29.52 16.65 -11.16
CA LEU A 324 -28.46 16.14 -10.30
C LEU A 324 -28.03 14.77 -10.80
N LYS A 325 -26.77 14.66 -11.22
CA LYS A 325 -26.14 13.38 -11.54
C LYS A 325 -25.47 12.84 -10.28
N LEU A 326 -25.82 11.62 -9.90
CA LEU A 326 -25.11 10.83 -8.88
C LEU A 326 -24.44 9.64 -9.58
N SER A 327 -23.15 9.45 -9.35
CA SER A 327 -22.36 8.38 -9.97
C SER A 327 -21.82 7.45 -8.90
N ARG A 328 -22.00 6.13 -9.05
CA ARG A 328 -21.18 5.14 -8.30
C ARG A 328 -20.07 4.55 -9.18
N VAL A 329 -19.89 5.09 -10.39
CA VAL A 329 -18.85 4.63 -11.31
C VAL A 329 -17.49 5.04 -10.74
N LEU A 330 -16.74 4.06 -10.26
CA LEU A 330 -15.38 4.27 -9.77
C LEU A 330 -14.44 4.22 -10.97
N THR A 331 -13.70 5.30 -11.16
CA THR A 331 -12.68 5.38 -12.21
C THR A 331 -11.33 5.73 -11.62
N CYS A 332 -10.27 5.13 -12.16
CA CYS A 332 -8.91 5.60 -11.95
C CYS A 332 -8.49 6.43 -13.16
N GLN A 333 -8.14 7.70 -12.94
CA GLN A 333 -7.73 8.61 -14.01
C GLN A 333 -6.21 8.80 -13.99
N ILE A 334 -5.59 8.60 -15.15
CA ILE A 334 -4.14 8.61 -15.27
C ILE A 334 -3.74 9.45 -16.48
N ASN A 335 -2.92 10.47 -16.25
CA ASN A 335 -2.29 11.24 -17.32
C ASN A 335 -1.17 10.40 -17.95
N CYS A 336 -1.23 10.19 -19.25
CA CYS A 336 -0.28 9.32 -19.94
C CYS A 336 -0.22 9.61 -21.45
N LEU A 337 0.84 9.11 -22.09
CA LEU A 337 1.05 9.15 -23.53
C LEU A 337 0.82 7.77 -24.13
N LYS A 338 -0.10 7.65 -25.09
CA LYS A 338 -0.29 6.40 -25.82
C LYS A 338 0.94 6.08 -26.68
N LYS A 339 1.56 4.92 -26.46
CA LYS A 339 2.65 4.39 -27.29
C LYS A 339 2.05 3.65 -28.49
N TYR A 340 2.35 4.11 -29.70
CA TYR A 340 1.98 3.40 -30.92
C TYR A 340 2.97 2.24 -31.14
N SER A 341 2.52 1.00 -30.96
CA SER A 341 3.31 -0.18 -31.31
C SER A 341 3.37 -0.36 -32.83
N GLN A 342 4.56 -0.53 -33.40
CA GLN A 342 4.75 -0.89 -34.81
C GLN A 342 4.53 -2.38 -35.08
N ASN A 343 4.28 -3.20 -34.06
CA ASN A 343 4.01 -4.62 -34.21
C ASN A 343 2.62 -4.95 -33.66
N ASN A 344 1.73 -5.36 -34.57
CA ASN A 344 0.40 -5.96 -34.32
C ASN A 344 0.52 -7.34 -33.65
N GLN A 345 1.31 -7.46 -32.58
CA GLN A 345 1.29 -8.63 -31.73
C GLN A 345 0.65 -8.24 -30.41
N ASN A 346 -0.56 -8.79 -30.24
CA ASN A 346 -1.39 -8.80 -29.03
C ASN A 346 -2.35 -7.63 -28.88
N ASN A 347 -3.55 -7.99 -28.45
CA ASN A 347 -4.71 -7.17 -28.14
C ASN A 347 -4.44 -6.24 -26.93
N CYS A 348 -3.33 -5.50 -26.97
CA CYS A 348 -2.73 -4.78 -25.86
C CYS A 348 -2.44 -3.34 -26.29
N GLU A 349 -2.88 -2.38 -25.48
CA GLU A 349 -2.55 -0.96 -25.64
C GLU A 349 -1.58 -0.53 -24.53
N VAL A 350 -0.53 0.21 -24.89
CA VAL A 350 0.51 0.62 -23.96
C VAL A 350 0.50 2.13 -23.78
N TYR A 351 0.60 2.57 -22.53
CA TYR A 351 0.56 3.97 -22.14
C TYR A 351 1.75 4.30 -21.26
N GLU A 352 2.55 5.30 -21.66
CA GLU A 352 3.66 5.80 -20.87
C GLU A 352 3.18 6.83 -19.86
N VAL A 353 3.54 6.64 -18.60
CA VAL A 353 3.24 7.56 -17.51
C VAL A 353 4.49 8.36 -17.16
N LYS A 354 4.33 9.67 -17.02
CA LYS A 354 5.40 10.60 -16.64
C LYS A 354 5.08 11.30 -15.32
N ASP A 355 6.13 11.78 -14.67
CA ASP A 355 5.98 12.67 -13.52
C ASP A 355 5.71 14.12 -13.97
N SER A 356 5.50 15.01 -13.00
CA SER A 356 5.26 16.44 -13.27
C SER A 356 6.47 17.16 -13.89
N LYS A 357 7.66 16.56 -13.85
CA LYS A 357 8.90 17.07 -14.44
C LYS A 357 9.15 16.49 -15.85
N GLY A 358 8.28 15.61 -16.34
CA GLY A 358 8.36 14.96 -17.65
C GLY A 358 9.23 13.69 -17.70
N ALA A 359 9.72 13.20 -16.54
CA ALA A 359 10.49 11.97 -16.47
C ALA A 359 9.57 10.74 -16.51
N THR A 360 9.94 9.72 -17.29
CA THR A 360 9.16 8.48 -17.40
C THR A 360 9.17 7.70 -16.09
N LEU A 361 7.98 7.52 -15.51
CA LEU A 361 7.76 6.69 -14.32
C LEU A 361 7.67 5.21 -14.69
N GLY A 362 7.02 4.91 -15.80
CA GLY A 362 6.75 3.54 -16.22
C GLY A 362 5.66 3.46 -17.28
N ASP A 363 5.20 2.24 -17.52
CA ASP A 363 4.21 1.93 -18.53
C ASP A 363 2.98 1.24 -17.92
N ILE A 364 1.83 1.46 -18.53
CA ILE A 364 0.57 0.77 -18.26
C ILE A 364 0.19 0.00 -19.52
N GLU A 365 0.02 -1.31 -19.38
CA GLU A 365 -0.43 -2.20 -20.45
C GLU A 365 -1.89 -2.59 -20.20
N VAL A 366 -2.76 -2.35 -21.17
CA VAL A 366 -4.18 -2.70 -21.11
C VAL A 366 -4.49 -3.80 -22.10
N TYR A 367 -4.79 -4.99 -21.60
CA TYR A 367 -5.11 -6.17 -22.39
C TYR A 367 -6.63 -6.30 -22.59
N LYS A 368 -7.06 -6.33 -23.85
CA LYS A 368 -8.44 -6.55 -24.25
C LYS A 368 -8.78 -8.03 -24.15
N THR A 369 -9.37 -8.42 -23.03
CA THR A 369 -9.93 -9.76 -22.79
C THR A 369 -11.47 -9.73 -22.91
N PRO A 370 -12.13 -10.85 -23.27
CA PRO A 370 -13.59 -10.98 -23.15
C PRO A 370 -14.02 -10.81 -21.68
N GLY A 371 -15.00 -9.95 -21.41
CA GLY A 371 -15.38 -9.57 -20.03
C GLY A 371 -14.48 -8.47 -19.45
N LYS A 372 -14.05 -8.64 -18.19
CA LYS A 372 -13.12 -7.73 -17.50
C LYS A 372 -11.80 -7.61 -18.27
N LYS A 373 -11.18 -6.45 -18.24
CA LYS A 373 -9.88 -6.14 -18.86
C LYS A 373 -8.77 -6.30 -17.83
N LYS A 374 -7.63 -6.81 -18.27
CA LYS A 374 -6.42 -6.90 -17.44
C LYS A 374 -5.54 -5.69 -17.69
N VAL A 375 -5.16 -5.00 -16.62
CA VAL A 375 -4.23 -3.87 -16.65
C VAL A 375 -2.98 -4.25 -15.88
N ILE A 376 -1.82 -4.03 -16.48
CA ILE A 376 -0.51 -4.25 -15.85
C ILE A 376 0.22 -2.92 -15.74
N PHE A 377 0.62 -2.55 -14.52
CA PHE A 377 1.48 -1.41 -14.25
C PHE A 377 2.92 -1.90 -14.17
N ARG A 378 3.85 -1.23 -14.86
CA ARG A 378 5.28 -1.53 -14.82
C ARG A 378 6.08 -0.27 -14.55
N LEU A 379 6.71 -0.22 -13.37
CA LEU A 379 7.65 0.81 -13.00
C LEU A 379 8.92 0.68 -13.84
N ASN A 380 9.50 1.81 -14.22
CA ASN A 380 10.80 1.85 -14.88
C ASN A 380 11.87 1.13 -14.04
N ASP A 381 12.72 0.32 -14.68
CA ASP A 381 13.75 -0.49 -14.01
C ASP A 381 14.73 0.33 -13.17
N TYR A 382 15.07 1.55 -13.60
CA TYR A 382 15.93 2.45 -12.84
C TYR A 382 15.23 2.86 -11.53
N LEU A 383 13.97 3.28 -11.60
CA LEU A 383 13.19 3.67 -10.43
C LEU A 383 12.92 2.48 -9.49
N LYS A 384 12.70 1.28 -10.04
CA LYS A 384 12.61 0.04 -9.26
C LYS A 384 13.90 -0.22 -8.47
N LYS A 385 15.06 -0.13 -9.12
CA LYS A 385 16.37 -0.29 -8.45
C LYS A 385 16.61 0.82 -7.42
N LYS A 386 16.27 2.07 -7.74
CA LYS A 386 16.34 3.21 -6.81
C LYS A 386 15.50 2.95 -5.54
N ARG A 387 14.24 2.56 -5.70
CA ARG A 387 13.31 2.23 -4.61
C ARG A 387 13.85 1.08 -3.74
N LEU A 388 14.37 0.03 -4.37
CA LEU A 388 15.00 -1.09 -3.67
C LEU A 388 16.22 -0.66 -2.85
N CYS A 389 17.12 0.14 -3.45
CA CYS A 389 18.29 0.68 -2.76
C CYS A 389 17.90 1.55 -1.55
N GLN A 390 16.86 2.39 -1.67
CA GLN A 390 16.39 3.24 -0.58
C GLN A 390 15.88 2.42 0.61
N ILE A 391 15.06 1.38 0.35
CA ILE A 391 14.59 0.45 1.40
C ILE A 391 15.78 -0.20 2.10
N LEU A 392 16.71 -0.76 1.31
CA LEU A 392 17.88 -1.45 1.83
C LEU A 392 18.81 -0.51 2.62
N ASN A 393 18.98 0.74 2.17
CA ASN A 393 19.80 1.74 2.84
C ASN A 393 19.24 2.12 4.21
N VAL A 394 17.93 2.36 4.29
CA VAL A 394 17.25 2.67 5.55
C VAL A 394 17.35 1.49 6.53
N LEU A 395 17.10 0.25 6.07
CA LEU A 395 17.24 -0.93 6.92
C LEU A 395 18.68 -1.15 7.41
N LYS A 396 19.68 -0.83 6.59
CA LYS A 396 21.10 -1.00 6.94
C LYS A 396 21.58 0.01 7.98
N ASN A 397 21.05 1.23 7.95
CA ASN A 397 21.53 2.34 8.77
C ASN A 397 20.67 2.59 10.02
N GLY A 398 19.40 2.23 9.98
CA GLY A 398 18.49 2.31 11.12
C GLY A 398 17.19 3.05 10.83
N LEU A 399 16.25 2.95 11.77
CA LEU A 399 14.91 3.55 11.66
C LEU A 399 14.66 4.58 12.76
N ILE A 400 13.88 5.59 12.41
CA ILE A 400 13.29 6.53 13.36
C ILE A 400 12.30 5.79 14.25
N TYR A 401 12.44 5.94 15.57
CA TYR A 401 11.64 5.21 16.54
C TYR A 401 11.33 6.03 17.79
N HIS A 402 10.29 6.87 17.70
CA HIS A 402 9.87 7.73 18.80
C HIS A 402 8.42 7.46 19.22
N SER A 403 8.14 7.73 20.50
CA SER A 403 6.79 7.72 21.07
C SER A 403 6.73 8.73 22.22
N SER A 404 5.72 9.62 22.22
CA SER A 404 5.33 10.50 23.33
C SER A 404 6.42 10.85 24.36
N GLY A 405 7.43 11.61 23.95
CA GLY A 405 8.52 12.09 24.82
C GLY A 405 9.78 11.21 24.88
N GLU A 406 9.74 10.00 24.32
CA GLU A 406 10.88 9.10 24.19
C GLU A 406 11.34 9.05 22.73
N ASN A 407 12.63 9.34 22.52
CA ASN A 407 13.25 9.39 21.19
C ASN A 407 14.35 8.32 21.11
N TRP A 408 13.96 7.11 20.73
CA TRP A 408 14.89 6.03 20.47
C TRP A 408 15.23 5.97 18.97
N GLY A 409 16.36 5.35 18.66
CA GLY A 409 16.70 4.93 17.30
C GLY A 409 16.69 3.41 17.23
N ILE A 410 16.16 2.84 16.14
CA ILE A 410 16.41 1.44 15.83
C ILE A 410 17.72 1.39 15.06
N THR A 411 18.83 1.19 15.77
CA THR A 411 20.17 1.07 15.15
C THR A 411 20.60 -0.39 15.16
N PRO A 412 20.85 -1.01 13.99
CA PRO A 412 21.26 -2.41 13.92
C PRO A 412 22.61 -2.65 14.61
N HIS A 413 22.65 -3.60 15.54
CA HIS A 413 23.89 -4.11 16.13
C HIS A 413 24.40 -5.37 15.45
N PHE A 414 23.50 -6.14 14.83
CA PHE A 414 23.79 -7.28 13.99
C PHE A 414 22.85 -7.25 12.78
N ILE A 415 23.37 -7.61 11.62
CA ILE A 415 22.61 -7.81 10.39
C ILE A 415 23.10 -9.08 9.71
N ILE A 416 22.19 -9.91 9.25
CA ILE A 416 22.45 -10.91 8.23
C ILE A 416 21.43 -10.75 7.09
N ALA A 417 21.93 -10.66 5.87
CA ALA A 417 21.10 -10.52 4.67
C ALA A 417 21.51 -11.53 3.60
N ALA A 418 20.57 -11.93 2.75
CA ALA A 418 20.85 -12.84 1.65
C ALA A 418 19.98 -12.55 0.42
N ALA A 419 20.56 -12.82 -0.74
CA ALA A 419 19.82 -12.88 -2.00
C ALA A 419 19.19 -14.27 -2.17
N LEU A 420 17.88 -14.32 -2.40
CA LEU A 420 17.09 -15.54 -2.38
C LEU A 420 16.35 -15.78 -3.71
N LYS A 421 16.02 -17.05 -3.96
CA LYS A 421 15.06 -17.49 -5.00
C LYS A 421 13.61 -17.23 -4.60
N LEU A 422 13.31 -17.13 -3.30
CA LEU A 422 11.94 -16.95 -2.78
C LEU A 422 11.90 -15.88 -1.68
N PRO A 423 10.82 -15.08 -1.60
CA PRO A 423 10.67 -14.05 -0.59
C PRO A 423 10.23 -14.67 0.75
N ILE A 424 11.20 -15.22 1.49
CA ILE A 424 11.01 -15.75 2.85
C ILE A 424 12.01 -15.17 3.87
N PRO A 425 11.63 -15.04 5.16
CA PRO A 425 12.52 -14.57 6.22
C PRO A 425 13.42 -15.71 6.73
N ILE A 426 14.32 -16.22 5.88
CA ILE A 426 15.01 -17.50 6.08
C ILE A 426 15.83 -17.59 7.38
N PHE A 427 16.38 -16.47 7.86
CA PHE A 427 17.24 -16.43 9.05
C PHE A 427 16.46 -16.24 10.36
N HIS A 428 15.17 -15.90 10.31
CA HIS A 428 14.42 -15.44 11.50
C HIS A 428 14.45 -16.44 12.67
N SER A 429 14.26 -17.73 12.36
CA SER A 429 14.22 -18.81 13.35
C SER A 429 15.59 -19.35 13.73
N PHE A 430 16.65 -18.95 13.02
CA PHE A 430 18.00 -19.51 13.16
C PHE A 430 18.97 -18.54 13.83
N VAL A 431 18.60 -17.27 13.98
CA VAL A 431 19.40 -16.26 14.67
C VAL A 431 18.82 -16.04 16.06
N GLU A 432 19.62 -16.25 17.10
CA GLU A 432 19.35 -15.83 18.48
C GLU A 432 20.48 -14.90 18.96
N LEU A 433 20.43 -14.43 20.22
CA LEU A 433 21.37 -13.41 20.72
C LEU A 433 22.83 -13.91 20.74
N ASP A 434 23.05 -15.11 21.28
CA ASP A 434 24.40 -15.67 21.46
C ASP A 434 24.81 -16.63 20.34
N TYR A 435 23.86 -17.07 19.52
CA TYR A 435 24.06 -18.18 18.59
C TYR A 435 23.27 -18.00 17.30
N MET A 436 23.90 -18.35 16.18
CA MET A 436 23.21 -18.56 14.90
C MET A 436 23.37 -20.01 14.46
N ASP A 437 22.27 -20.73 14.22
CA ASP A 437 22.34 -22.07 13.63
C ASP A 437 22.79 -21.96 12.16
N THR A 438 24.01 -22.42 11.89
CA THR A 438 24.67 -22.29 10.59
C THR A 438 24.21 -23.32 9.57
N SER A 439 23.41 -24.33 9.96
CA SER A 439 22.82 -25.27 9.01
C SER A 439 21.94 -24.56 7.96
N ILE A 440 21.37 -23.41 8.33
CA ILE A 440 20.56 -22.58 7.42
C ILE A 440 21.35 -22.06 6.21
N LEU A 441 22.68 -21.95 6.34
CA LEU A 441 23.55 -21.50 5.25
C LEU A 441 23.56 -22.47 4.08
N GLU A 442 23.24 -23.75 4.29
CA GLU A 442 23.17 -24.79 3.25
C GLU A 442 21.88 -24.71 2.42
N ASN A 443 20.90 -23.90 2.84
CA ASN A 443 19.59 -23.85 2.20
C ASN A 443 19.67 -23.47 0.71
N GLY A 444 19.02 -24.28 -0.13
CA GLY A 444 19.05 -24.16 -1.59
C GLY A 444 18.33 -22.94 -2.19
N TYR A 445 17.63 -22.15 -1.36
CA TYR A 445 17.06 -20.87 -1.77
C TYR A 445 18.07 -19.72 -1.75
N ILE A 446 19.17 -19.85 -1.02
CA ILE A 446 20.25 -18.86 -1.01
C ILE A 446 20.99 -18.94 -2.35
N LEU A 447 21.13 -17.80 -3.01
CA LEU A 447 21.79 -17.74 -4.32
C LEU A 447 23.32 -17.84 -4.18
N PRO A 448 24.00 -18.56 -5.10
CA PRO A 448 25.45 -18.53 -5.17
C PRO A 448 25.95 -17.16 -5.64
N ALA A 449 27.11 -16.75 -5.16
CA ALA A 449 27.84 -15.62 -5.71
C ALA A 449 28.32 -15.95 -7.14
N PRO A 450 28.54 -14.94 -7.99
CA PRO A 450 29.13 -15.17 -9.31
C PRO A 450 30.46 -15.89 -9.24
N ASP A 451 30.75 -16.68 -10.27
CA ASP A 451 32.00 -17.43 -10.48
C ASP A 451 33.26 -16.56 -10.66
N GLN A 452 33.29 -15.31 -10.19
CA GLN A 452 34.45 -14.40 -10.24
C GLN A 452 35.03 -14.04 -8.86
N CYS A 453 34.59 -14.68 -7.77
CA CYS A 453 35.09 -14.41 -6.42
C CYS A 453 35.72 -15.63 -5.73
N ILE A 454 36.43 -16.51 -6.46
CA ILE A 454 37.20 -17.60 -5.86
C ILE A 454 38.65 -17.52 -6.33
N PRO A 455 39.62 -17.11 -5.48
CA PRO A 455 40.99 -17.58 -5.64
C PRO A 455 40.97 -19.07 -5.33
N ALA A 456 41.21 -19.90 -6.35
CA ALA A 456 41.33 -21.34 -6.20
C ALA A 456 42.59 -21.69 -5.39
N GLN A 457 42.51 -21.69 -4.06
CA GLN A 457 43.46 -22.40 -3.19
C GLN A 457 42.75 -22.83 -1.90
N ASN A 458 42.19 -24.04 -1.91
CA ASN A 458 42.14 -24.97 -0.76
C ASN A 458 41.41 -26.25 -1.19
N GLU A 459 42.16 -27.33 -1.37
CA GLU A 459 41.73 -28.64 -1.92
C GLU A 459 40.82 -29.48 -0.99
N ASN A 460 40.19 -28.90 0.03
CA ASN A 460 39.38 -29.65 1.01
C ASN A 460 37.98 -29.07 1.27
N ARG A 461 37.40 -28.28 0.36
CA ARG A 461 36.00 -27.85 0.45
C ARG A 461 35.20 -28.41 -0.72
N THR A 462 34.07 -29.05 -0.41
CA THR A 462 33.04 -29.44 -1.37
C THR A 462 32.71 -28.26 -2.30
N ASN A 463 32.56 -28.52 -3.60
CA ASN A 463 32.31 -27.60 -4.73
C ASN A 463 31.09 -26.63 -4.61
N GLN A 464 30.84 -26.00 -3.46
CA GLN A 464 29.84 -24.95 -3.31
C GLN A 464 30.56 -23.62 -3.19
N GLY A 465 30.52 -22.82 -4.27
CA GLY A 465 31.07 -21.47 -4.30
C GLY A 465 30.47 -20.56 -3.21
N ARG A 466 31.14 -19.42 -2.95
CA ARG A 466 30.70 -18.37 -2.03
C ARG A 466 29.22 -18.04 -2.24
N LYS A 467 28.41 -17.88 -1.18
CA LYS A 467 26.98 -17.53 -1.30
C LYS A 467 26.76 -16.01 -1.23
N LEU A 468 25.67 -15.51 -1.79
CA LEU A 468 25.27 -14.11 -1.71
C LEU A 468 24.66 -13.80 -0.35
N ILE A 469 25.51 -13.79 0.68
CA ILE A 469 25.15 -13.50 2.06
C ILE A 469 25.99 -12.33 2.55
N TYR A 470 25.36 -11.36 3.18
CA TYR A 470 26.01 -10.26 3.90
C TYR A 470 25.85 -10.47 5.40
N ALA A 471 26.91 -10.21 6.16
CA ALA A 471 26.87 -10.22 7.61
C ALA A 471 27.58 -8.99 8.18
N PHE A 472 26.98 -8.37 9.20
CA PHE A 472 27.55 -7.27 9.95
C PHE A 472 27.32 -7.48 11.44
N ARG A 473 28.34 -7.14 12.22
CA ARG A 473 28.30 -7.19 13.68
C ARG A 473 29.06 -5.99 14.24
N SER A 474 28.39 -5.23 15.10
CA SER A 474 28.98 -4.08 15.79
C SER A 474 30.05 -4.50 16.80
N GLU A 475 30.99 -3.63 17.12
CA GLU A 475 32.03 -3.90 18.13
C GLU A 475 31.43 -4.22 19.51
N LYS A 476 30.29 -3.61 19.87
CA LYS A 476 29.54 -3.94 21.09
C LYS A 476 29.05 -5.39 21.09
N PHE A 477 28.59 -5.91 19.96
CA PHE A 477 28.17 -7.32 19.86
C PHE A 477 29.36 -8.26 19.88
N LYS A 478 30.45 -7.91 19.18
CA LYS A 478 31.71 -8.68 19.20
C LYS A 478 32.26 -8.83 20.61
N SER A 479 32.36 -7.73 21.36
CA SER A 479 32.91 -7.72 22.72
C SER A 479 32.07 -8.50 23.73
N ARG A 480 30.76 -8.62 23.50
CA ARG A 480 29.85 -9.45 24.30
C ARG A 480 29.83 -10.93 23.91
N GLY A 481 30.56 -11.32 22.86
CA GLY A 481 30.55 -12.70 22.36
C GLY A 481 29.26 -13.11 21.65
N PHE A 482 28.37 -12.15 21.37
CA PHE A 482 27.10 -12.39 20.70
C PHE A 482 27.31 -12.85 19.26
N VAL A 483 26.58 -13.92 18.89
CA VAL A 483 26.65 -14.59 17.59
C VAL A 483 28.10 -14.92 17.17
N SER A 484 28.97 -15.26 18.13
CA SER A 484 30.41 -15.48 17.88
C SER A 484 30.70 -16.67 16.96
N ASN A 485 29.81 -17.65 16.92
CA ASN A 485 29.98 -18.85 16.10
C ASN A 485 29.93 -18.58 14.58
N ILE A 486 29.58 -17.36 14.15
CA ILE A 486 29.61 -16.94 12.75
C ILE A 486 31.03 -16.61 12.25
N GLU A 487 32.01 -16.40 13.15
CA GLU A 487 33.38 -15.99 12.81
C GLU A 487 34.08 -16.99 11.87
N GLY A 488 33.78 -18.29 12.02
CA GLY A 488 34.29 -19.35 11.14
C GLY A 488 33.81 -19.24 9.68
N TYR A 489 32.76 -18.47 9.42
CA TYR A 489 32.10 -18.30 8.12
C TYR A 489 32.26 -16.89 7.54
N GLU A 490 32.93 -15.96 8.22
CA GLU A 490 33.10 -14.57 7.74
C GLU A 490 33.78 -14.51 6.36
N LYS A 491 34.68 -15.45 6.05
CA LYS A 491 35.32 -15.57 4.72
C LYS A 491 34.34 -15.94 3.60
N ASP A 492 33.22 -16.58 3.96
CA ASP A 492 32.19 -17.02 3.02
C ASP A 492 31.10 -15.96 2.80
N PHE A 493 31.13 -14.84 3.55
CA PHE A 493 30.16 -13.75 3.49
C PHE A 493 30.75 -12.46 2.95
N TYR A 494 29.88 -11.55 2.52
CA TYR A 494 30.22 -10.16 2.29
C TYR A 494 30.18 -9.41 3.62
N THR A 495 31.23 -8.65 3.91
CA THR A 495 31.32 -7.76 5.08
C THR A 495 31.22 -6.29 4.69
N ASP A 496 31.53 -5.97 3.44
CA ASP A 496 31.25 -4.67 2.84
C ASP A 496 29.86 -4.64 2.19
N TRP A 497 29.07 -3.63 2.56
CA TRP A 497 27.69 -3.50 2.08
C TRP A 497 27.63 -3.14 0.59
N LYS A 498 28.53 -2.30 0.09
CA LYS A 498 28.55 -1.87 -1.31
C LYS A 498 28.94 -3.03 -2.22
N GLU A 499 29.90 -3.85 -1.81
CA GLU A 499 30.26 -5.08 -2.50
C GLU A 499 29.08 -6.05 -2.57
N PHE A 500 28.33 -6.24 -1.47
CA PHE A 500 27.12 -7.05 -1.47
C PHE A 500 26.06 -6.52 -2.44
N LEU A 501 25.76 -5.21 -2.40
CA LEU A 501 24.79 -4.58 -3.30
C LEU A 501 25.20 -4.75 -4.78
N LYS A 502 26.48 -4.53 -5.10
CA LYS A 502 27.03 -4.76 -6.43
C LYS A 502 26.88 -6.22 -6.85
N ALA A 503 27.15 -7.15 -5.92
CA ALA A 503 27.01 -8.58 -6.13
C ALA A 503 25.55 -9.05 -6.26
N ILE A 504 24.55 -8.22 -6.01
CA ILE A 504 23.14 -8.54 -6.30
C ILE A 504 22.55 -7.71 -7.45
N GLY A 505 23.40 -7.02 -8.21
CA GLY A 505 22.98 -6.25 -9.40
C GLY A 505 22.46 -4.85 -9.13
N LEU A 506 22.71 -4.32 -7.93
CA LEU A 506 22.45 -2.93 -7.56
C LEU A 506 23.74 -2.12 -7.67
N SER A 507 23.75 -1.08 -8.51
CA SER A 507 24.88 -0.14 -8.55
C SER A 507 24.67 0.94 -7.49
N THR A 508 25.73 1.23 -6.73
CA THR A 508 25.81 2.38 -5.83
C THR A 508 26.30 3.63 -6.54
N ASP A 509 26.50 3.59 -7.87
CA ASP A 509 26.87 4.78 -8.62
C ASP A 509 25.67 5.73 -8.62
N GLU A 510 25.74 6.71 -7.72
CA GLU A 510 25.07 7.99 -7.87
C GLU A 510 25.40 8.48 -9.28
N ARG A 511 24.47 8.27 -10.22
CA ARG A 511 24.42 9.18 -11.35
C ARG A 511 24.10 10.53 -10.74
N THR A 512 25.11 11.37 -10.70
CA THR A 512 24.94 12.81 -10.63
C THR A 512 23.84 13.16 -11.61
N ASP A 513 22.67 13.54 -11.09
CA ASP A 513 21.75 14.32 -11.91
C ASP A 513 22.53 15.51 -12.45
N ASN A 514 22.20 15.96 -13.66
CA ASN A 514 22.83 17.07 -14.40
C ASN A 514 22.70 18.45 -13.69
N LYS A 515 22.71 18.49 -12.35
CA LYS A 515 22.63 19.66 -11.49
C LYS A 515 23.67 19.68 -10.37
N GLY A 516 24.74 18.87 -10.42
CA GLY A 516 25.95 19.13 -9.63
C GLY A 516 25.74 19.39 -8.13
N GLN A 517 24.75 18.75 -7.52
CA GLN A 517 24.56 18.78 -6.07
C GLN A 517 24.79 17.38 -5.53
N ASN A 518 25.93 17.20 -4.89
CA ASN A 518 26.18 16.07 -4.00
C ASN A 518 25.16 16.15 -2.86
N LEU A 519 24.29 15.16 -2.72
CA LEU A 519 23.60 14.92 -1.45
C LEU A 519 24.55 14.13 -0.56
N SER A 520 25.50 14.83 0.05
CA SER A 520 26.14 14.36 1.27
C SER A 520 25.14 14.49 2.42
N THR A 521 24.55 13.38 2.86
CA THR A 521 24.44 12.94 4.26
C THR A 521 23.56 11.71 4.40
#